data_AF-A0A9W8DBE4-F1
#
_entry.id   AF-A0A9W8DBE4-F1
#
_cell.length_a   1.000
_cell.length_b   1.000
_cell.length_c   1.000
_cell.angle_alpha   90.00
_cell.angle_beta   90.00
_cell.angle_gamma   90.00
#
_symmetry.space_group_name_H-M   'P 1'
#
loop_
_entity.id
_entity.type
_entity.pdbx_description
1 polymer ?
#
loop_
_entity_poly.entity_id
_entity_poly.type
_entity_poly.pdbx_seq_one_letter_code
_entity_poly.pdbx_strand_id
1 'polypeptide(L)'
;MFARALVRPAAFPHLATALNAAARFVQTPMTLAIGVNLGLLGGLLGEMILRAVPKQRTSHAKKRKRMATKGLKNRQDLTPCLGCGRPKLSAHICHNCYSDIRKKLKGMRREAEEAKTSVSN
;
A
#
# COMPACT_ATOMS: atom_id res chain seq x y z
N MET A 1 27.21 -22.30 20.36
CA MET A 1 27.20 -21.52 21.62
C MET A 1 26.38 -20.27 21.36
N PHE A 2 25.10 -20.34 21.73
CA PHE A 2 24.50 -19.56 22.84
C PHE A 2 24.42 -18.07 22.51
N ALA A 3 23.30 -17.36 22.59
CA ALA A 3 21.90 -17.68 22.81
C ALA A 3 21.13 -16.35 22.58
N ARG A 4 19.82 -16.43 22.30
CA ARG A 4 18.71 -15.72 22.98
C ARG A 4 18.86 -14.20 23.28
N ALA A 5 17.84 -13.37 23.27
CA ALA A 5 16.41 -13.48 23.07
C ALA A 5 15.85 -12.12 23.53
N LEU A 6 14.76 -11.68 22.90
CA LEU A 6 13.58 -11.11 23.55
C LEU A 6 13.78 -9.86 24.43
N VAL A 7 13.26 -8.75 23.92
CA VAL A 7 12.13 -7.99 24.51
C VAL A 7 11.97 -8.18 26.02
N ARG A 8 12.18 -7.12 26.80
CA ARG A 8 11.60 -7.00 28.14
C ARG A 8 10.82 -5.69 28.31
N PRO A 9 9.71 -5.73 29.08
CA PRO A 9 8.59 -4.81 28.96
C PRO A 9 8.58 -3.73 30.04
N ALA A 10 7.56 -2.88 29.90
CA ALA A 10 7.08 -1.83 30.78
C ALA A 10 7.08 -2.14 32.29
N ALA A 11 7.27 -1.09 33.09
CA ALA A 11 6.59 -0.93 34.38
C ALA A 11 6.60 0.57 34.76
N PHE A 12 5.45 1.22 34.58
CA PHE A 12 5.14 2.57 35.05
C PHE A 12 4.80 2.51 36.54
N PRO A 13 5.54 3.19 37.44
CA PRO A 13 5.29 3.12 38.87
C PRO A 13 4.62 4.38 39.40
N HIS A 14 3.44 4.78 38.90
CA HIS A 14 2.66 5.87 39.51
C HIS A 14 1.15 5.60 39.39
N LEU A 15 0.66 4.56 40.07
CA LEU A 15 -0.78 4.26 40.16
C LEU A 15 -1.18 3.82 41.58
N ALA A 16 -0.68 4.50 42.61
CA ALA A 16 -1.01 4.13 43.99
C ALA A 16 -0.91 5.30 44.97
N THR A 17 -1.71 6.35 44.77
CA THR A 17 -2.16 7.29 45.81
C THR A 17 -3.32 8.08 45.23
N ALA A 18 -4.49 8.23 45.82
CA ALA A 18 -5.13 7.61 46.95
C ALA A 18 -6.61 7.98 46.75
N LEU A 19 -7.50 7.00 46.89
CA LEU A 19 -8.89 7.29 47.19
C LEU A 19 -8.93 8.09 48.50
N ASN A 20 -9.66 9.21 48.49
CA ASN A 20 -10.29 9.91 49.62
C ASN A 20 -10.04 11.43 49.61
N ALA A 21 -10.75 12.11 48.72
CA ALA A 21 -11.21 13.48 48.92
C ALA A 21 -12.50 13.72 48.12
N ALA A 22 -13.45 12.78 48.22
CA ALA A 22 -14.84 13.07 47.90
C ALA A 22 -15.43 13.85 49.09
N ALA A 23 -16.20 14.89 48.77
CA ALA A 23 -16.87 15.82 49.68
C ALA A 23 -15.95 16.87 50.29
N ARG A 24 -15.86 18.06 49.67
CA ARG A 24 -16.80 19.18 49.93
C ARG A 24 -16.75 20.20 48.78
N PHE A 25 -17.88 20.89 48.60
CA PHE A 25 -18.13 22.02 47.68
C PHE A 25 -18.25 21.63 46.20
N VAL A 26 -19.38 21.14 45.66
CA VAL A 26 -20.70 21.80 45.59
C VAL A 26 -20.56 23.33 45.59
N GLN A 27 -20.66 23.90 44.38
CA GLN A 27 -20.80 25.32 44.04
C GLN A 27 -19.59 26.01 43.38
N THR A 28 -19.31 25.66 42.11
CA THR A 28 -18.95 26.65 41.08
C THR A 28 -19.47 26.18 39.71
N PRO A 29 -20.59 26.73 39.21
CA PRO A 29 -20.97 26.61 37.82
C PRO A 29 -20.30 27.75 37.05
N MET A 30 -19.23 27.49 36.34
CA MET A 30 -18.79 28.45 35.33
C MET A 30 -18.15 27.72 34.16
N THR A 31 -19.03 27.35 33.24
CA THR A 31 -18.84 27.44 31.80
C THR A 31 -17.44 27.03 31.33
N LEU A 32 -17.41 25.77 30.89
CA LEU A 32 -16.72 25.31 29.69
C LEU A 32 -16.89 26.32 28.54
N ALA A 33 -16.16 27.43 28.61
CA ALA A 33 -15.86 28.27 27.47
C ALA A 33 -14.53 27.76 26.92
N ILE A 34 -14.55 26.58 26.28
CA ILE A 34 -13.66 26.40 25.13
C ILE A 34 -14.22 27.40 24.12
N GLY A 35 -13.78 28.66 24.26
CA GLY A 35 -13.89 29.65 23.22
C GLY A 35 -13.00 29.15 22.11
N VAL A 36 -13.51 28.21 21.30
CA VAL A 36 -12.96 27.95 19.98
C VAL A 36 -13.22 29.24 19.24
N ASN A 37 -12.25 30.15 19.31
CA ASN A 37 -12.32 31.40 18.58
C ASN A 37 -12.35 31.00 17.11
N LEU A 38 -13.53 31.06 16.50
CA LEU A 38 -13.75 30.70 15.10
C LEU A 38 -12.83 31.53 14.18
N GLY A 39 -12.40 32.71 14.63
CA GLY A 39 -11.37 33.53 14.00
C GLY A 39 -9.95 32.97 14.11
N LEU A 40 -9.59 32.30 15.22
CA LEU A 40 -8.31 31.59 15.35
C LEU A 40 -8.29 30.30 14.54
N LEU A 41 -9.41 29.57 14.48
CA LEU A 41 -9.54 28.37 13.64
C LEU A 41 -9.57 28.72 12.16
N GLY A 42 -10.31 29.77 11.77
CA GLY A 42 -10.33 30.30 10.41
C GLY A 42 -9.00 30.92 9.99
N GLY A 43 -8.29 31.57 10.91
CA GLY A 43 -6.94 32.08 10.71
C GLY A 43 -5.92 30.95 10.49
N LEU A 44 -5.92 29.92 11.34
CA LEU A 44 -5.03 28.76 11.17
C LEU A 44 -5.32 27.99 9.87
N LEU A 45 -6.59 27.73 9.57
CA LEU A 45 -7.00 27.03 8.35
C LEU A 45 -6.67 27.86 7.10
N GLY A 46 -6.92 29.18 7.14
CA GLY A 46 -6.58 30.12 6.08
C GLY A 46 -5.06 30.17 5.82
N GLU A 47 -4.26 30.38 6.86
CA GLU A 47 -2.79 30.45 6.74
C GLU A 47 -2.20 29.14 6.21
N MET A 48 -2.73 27.99 6.63
CA MET A 48 -2.30 26.67 6.15
C MET A 48 -2.65 26.45 4.67
N ILE A 49 -3.83 26.89 4.24
CA ILE A 49 -4.25 26.78 2.83
C ILE A 49 -3.43 27.73 1.94
N LEU A 50 -3.25 28.99 2.35
CA LEU A 50 -2.45 29.97 1.60
C LEU A 50 -0.97 29.56 1.51
N ARG A 51 -0.44 28.83 2.51
CA ARG A 51 0.94 28.36 2.54
C ARG A 51 1.16 27.00 1.88
N ALA A 52 0.11 26.21 1.69
CA ALA A 52 0.17 24.92 0.98
C ALA A 52 0.23 25.09 -0.55
N VAL A 53 -0.23 26.22 -1.08
CA VAL A 53 -0.16 26.53 -2.52
C VAL A 53 1.28 26.84 -2.93
N PRO A 54 1.80 26.23 -4.01
CA PRO A 54 3.12 26.58 -4.52
C PRO A 54 3.16 28.06 -4.90
N LYS A 55 4.00 28.84 -4.19
CA LYS A 55 4.10 30.28 -4.39
C LYS A 55 4.52 30.69 -5.80
N GLN A 56 5.34 29.86 -6.46
CA GLN A 56 5.92 30.14 -7.78
C GLN A 56 6.03 28.87 -8.63
N ARG A 57 5.91 29.04 -9.94
CA ARG A 57 6.09 27.95 -10.92
C ARG A 57 7.53 27.43 -10.89
N THR A 58 7.69 26.11 -10.90
CA THR A 58 9.03 25.50 -10.94
C THR A 58 9.71 25.74 -12.29
N SER A 59 11.01 26.07 -12.29
CA SER A 59 11.80 26.19 -13.52
C SER A 59 11.94 24.86 -14.26
N HIS A 60 12.19 24.92 -15.57
CA HIS A 60 12.39 23.73 -16.41
C HIS A 60 13.50 22.82 -15.87
N ALA A 61 14.62 23.38 -15.44
CA ALA A 61 15.73 22.61 -14.86
C ALA A 61 15.31 21.87 -13.57
N LYS A 62 14.59 22.53 -12.66
CA LYS A 62 14.10 21.90 -11.41
C LYS A 62 13.12 20.77 -11.72
N LYS A 63 12.23 20.94 -12.70
CA LYS A 63 11.32 19.88 -13.16
C LYS A 63 12.08 18.69 -13.76
N ARG A 64 13.04 18.94 -14.65
CA ARG A 64 13.86 17.89 -15.28
C ARG A 64 14.64 17.07 -14.26
N LYS A 65 15.28 17.72 -13.28
CA LYS A 65 15.99 17.03 -12.19
C LYS A 65 15.07 16.10 -11.38
N ARG A 66 13.83 16.52 -11.08
CA ARG A 66 12.84 15.67 -10.38
C ARG A 66 12.36 14.46 -11.20
N MET A 67 12.40 14.54 -12.52
CA MET A 67 11.97 13.45 -13.42
C MET A 67 13.13 12.49 -13.77
N ALA A 68 14.37 12.98 -13.76
CA ALA A 68 15.54 12.21 -14.18
C ALA A 68 15.77 10.94 -13.33
N THR A 69 15.41 10.97 -12.05
CA THR A 69 15.60 9.82 -11.14
C THR A 69 14.51 8.74 -11.28
N LYS A 70 13.50 8.95 -12.13
CA LYS A 70 12.32 8.09 -12.25
C LYS A 70 12.30 7.25 -13.54
N GLY A 71 13.45 6.98 -14.13
CA GLY A 71 13.56 6.16 -15.33
C GLY A 71 13.18 4.70 -15.11
N LEU A 72 12.67 4.03 -16.15
CA LEU A 72 12.42 2.59 -16.12
C LEU A 72 13.76 1.85 -16.06
N LYS A 73 13.92 0.96 -15.08
CA LYS A 73 15.11 0.10 -14.99
C LYS A 73 15.11 -0.88 -16.16
N ASN A 74 16.23 -0.99 -16.85
CA ASN A 74 16.42 -1.98 -17.91
C ASN A 74 16.34 -3.39 -17.32
N ARG A 75 15.54 -4.25 -17.93
CA ARG A 75 15.42 -5.67 -17.56
C ARG A 75 16.44 -6.47 -18.37
N GLN A 76 17.32 -7.19 -17.68
CA GLN A 76 18.29 -8.12 -18.29
C GLN A 76 17.82 -9.57 -18.22
N ASP A 77 16.65 -9.79 -17.63
CA ASP A 77 16.10 -11.10 -17.28
C ASP A 77 15.39 -11.79 -18.47
N LEU A 78 15.67 -11.38 -19.71
CA LEU A 78 15.03 -11.91 -20.90
C LEU A 78 15.89 -13.03 -21.49
N THR A 79 15.34 -14.24 -21.52
CA THR A 79 15.98 -15.43 -22.09
C THR A 79 15.17 -15.94 -23.27
N PRO A 80 15.79 -16.52 -24.32
CA PRO A 80 15.05 -17.14 -25.42
C PRO A 80 14.30 -18.39 -24.93
N CYS A 81 13.10 -18.61 -25.47
CA CYS A 81 12.31 -19.81 -25.19
C CYS A 81 12.82 -21.01 -25.98
N LEU A 82 13.00 -22.16 -25.32
CA LEU A 82 13.45 -23.41 -25.95
C LEU A 82 12.47 -24.00 -26.98
N GLY A 83 11.17 -23.70 -26.87
CA GLY A 83 10.16 -24.24 -27.80
C GLY A 83 9.92 -23.36 -29.02
N CYS A 84 9.80 -22.05 -28.83
CA CYS A 84 9.40 -21.11 -29.89
C CYS A 84 10.46 -20.05 -30.25
N GLY A 85 11.60 -20.02 -29.55
CA GLY A 85 12.67 -19.03 -29.77
C GLY A 85 12.35 -17.59 -29.32
N ARG A 86 11.09 -17.27 -28.97
CA ARG A 86 10.68 -15.92 -28.55
C ARG A 86 11.27 -15.56 -27.19
N PRO A 87 11.56 -14.27 -26.92
CA PRO A 87 12.03 -13.84 -25.61
C PRO A 87 10.96 -14.10 -24.54
N LYS A 88 11.38 -14.71 -23.44
CA LYS A 88 10.58 -14.95 -22.24
C LYS A 88 11.33 -14.43 -21.02
N LEU A 89 10.61 -14.21 -19.92
CA LEU A 89 11.24 -13.85 -18.66
C LEU A 89 11.94 -15.08 -18.05
N SER A 90 13.14 -14.89 -17.50
CA SER A 90 13.91 -15.95 -16.83
C SER A 90 13.10 -16.50 -15.66
N ALA A 91 13.07 -17.82 -15.50
CA ALA A 91 12.22 -18.55 -14.52
C ALA A 91 10.69 -18.55 -14.77
N HIS A 92 10.20 -17.98 -15.88
CA HIS A 92 8.78 -18.08 -16.26
C HIS A 92 8.57 -18.99 -17.47
N ILE A 93 7.36 -19.54 -17.56
CA ILE A 93 6.89 -20.24 -18.76
C ILE A 93 6.62 -19.23 -19.88
N CYS A 94 6.84 -19.61 -21.13
CA CYS A 94 6.55 -18.74 -22.26
C CYS A 94 5.04 -18.58 -22.42
N HIS A 95 4.55 -17.33 -22.47
CA HIS A 95 3.13 -17.03 -22.66
C HIS A 95 2.59 -17.61 -23.98
N ASN A 96 3.36 -17.52 -25.06
CA ASN A 96 2.95 -18.01 -26.38
C ASN A 96 2.77 -19.53 -26.37
N CYS A 97 3.82 -20.28 -25.99
CA CYS A 97 3.76 -21.73 -25.91
C CYS A 97 2.63 -22.19 -24.98
N TYR A 98 2.48 -21.54 -23.82
CA TYR A 98 1.38 -21.85 -22.90
C TYR A 98 0.00 -21.63 -23.54
N SER A 99 -0.18 -20.53 -24.28
CA SER A 99 -1.43 -20.22 -24.97
C SER A 99 -1.78 -21.26 -26.04
N ASP A 100 -0.79 -21.74 -26.79
CA ASP A 100 -0.99 -22.70 -27.87
C ASP A 100 -1.32 -24.08 -27.32
N ILE A 101 -0.57 -24.52 -26.31
CA ILE A 101 -0.85 -25.77 -25.59
C ILE A 101 -2.25 -25.74 -24.99
N ARG A 102 -2.62 -24.63 -24.33
CA ARG A 102 -3.95 -24.48 -23.73
C ARG A 102 -5.08 -24.58 -24.75
N LYS A 103 -4.92 -23.96 -25.93
CA LYS A 103 -5.90 -24.04 -27.02
C LYS A 103 -6.05 -25.47 -27.54
N LYS A 104 -4.93 -26.16 -27.78
CA LYS A 104 -4.92 -27.56 -28.23
C LYS A 104 -5.60 -28.48 -27.21
N LEU A 105 -5.26 -28.36 -25.93
CA LEU A 105 -5.89 -29.14 -24.87
C LEU A 105 -7.41 -28.89 -24.79
N LYS A 106 -7.86 -27.66 -25.03
CA LYS A 106 -9.29 -27.35 -25.05
C LYS A 106 -10.01 -27.99 -26.24
N GLY A 107 -9.37 -28.03 -27.42
CA GLY A 107 -9.90 -28.73 -28.59
C GLY A 107 -10.03 -30.23 -28.32
N MET A 108 -8.96 -30.87 -27.87
CA MET A 108 -8.93 -32.31 -27.55
C MET A 108 -9.98 -32.70 -26.50
N ARG A 109 -10.25 -31.83 -25.52
CA ARG A 109 -11.32 -32.07 -24.52
C ARG A 109 -12.71 -32.06 -25.13
N ARG A 110 -13.00 -31.15 -26.06
CA ARG A 110 -14.29 -31.08 -26.77
C ARG A 110 -14.47 -32.28 -27.67
N GLU A 111 -13.44 -32.64 -28.43
CA GLU A 111 -13.45 -33.85 -29.27
C GLU A 111 -13.66 -35.12 -28.42
N ALA A 112 -13.04 -35.20 -27.24
CA ALA A 112 -13.25 -36.31 -26.31
C ALA A 112 -14.65 -36.33 -25.66
N GLU A 113 -15.27 -35.17 -25.44
CA GLU A 113 -16.66 -35.05 -24.96
C GLU A 113 -17.65 -35.48 -26.05
N GLU A 114 -17.43 -35.06 -27.30
CA GLU A 114 -18.21 -35.46 -28.47
C GLU A 114 -18.11 -36.98 -28.69
N ALA A 115 -16.90 -37.56 -28.63
CA ALA A 115 -16.70 -39.00 -28.78
C ALA A 115 -17.35 -39.84 -27.66
N LYS A 116 -17.41 -39.33 -26.43
CA LYS A 116 -18.15 -40.00 -25.34
C LYS A 116 -19.65 -39.97 -25.55
N THR A 117 -20.15 -38.84 -26.10
CA THR A 117 -21.58 -38.65 -26.38
C THR A 117 -22.04 -39.58 -27.51
N SER A 118 -21.18 -39.84 -28.51
CA SER A 118 -21.49 -40.77 -29.60
C SER A 118 -21.46 -42.26 -29.23
N VAL A 119 -20.80 -42.64 -28.13
CA VAL A 119 -20.78 -44.06 -27.66
C VAL A 119 -21.98 -44.39 -26.77
N SER A 120 -22.71 -43.38 -26.28
CA SER A 120 -23.84 -43.56 -25.35
C SER A 120 -25.23 -43.55 -26.02
N ASN A 121 -25.32 -43.24 -27.32
CA ASN A 121 -26.54 -43.32 -28.14
C ASN A 121 -26.43 -44.51 -29.10
#